data_AF-A0A2W6BAN6-F1
#
_entry.id   AF-A0A2W6BAN6-F1
#
_cell.length_a   1.000
_cell.length_b   1.000
_cell.length_c   1.000
_cell.angle_alpha   90.00
_cell.angle_beta   90.00
_cell.angle_gamma   90.00
#
_symmetry.space_group_name_H-M   'P 1'
#
loop_
_entity.id
_entity.type
_entity.pdbx_description
1 polymer ?
#
loop_
_entity_poly.entity_id
_entity_poly.type
_entity_poly.pdbx_seq_one_letter_code
_entity_poly.pdbx_strand_id
1 'polypeptide(L)'
;MLIVAFGLGMTFVPLQIASVTGVPEEEIGLASGLVNAFLQVGGAIGLAVLSTISTSEFNGVIHTLHTHLAYSTALVDGFRRAFLGGAILLAAGGLVVLFFMPQGGDNASVAELVEDAVPALA
;
A
#
# COMPACT_ATOMS: atom_id res chain seq x y z
N MET A 1 2.80 11.48 -10.23
CA MET A 1 1.52 10.88 -9.80
C MET A 1 0.93 9.89 -10.81
N LEU A 2 1.17 10.03 -12.12
CA LEU A 2 0.65 9.06 -13.11
C LEU A 2 1.11 7.61 -12.86
N ILE A 3 2.41 7.40 -12.59
CA ILE A 3 2.96 6.07 -12.30
C ILE A 3 2.30 5.45 -11.07
N VAL A 4 2.12 6.24 -10.01
CA VAL A 4 1.48 5.80 -8.76
C VAL A 4 0.01 5.44 -9.01
N ALA A 5 -0.73 6.30 -9.72
CA ALA A 5 -2.14 6.05 -10.04
C ALA A 5 -2.31 4.79 -10.89
N PHE A 6 -1.43 4.59 -11.87
CA PHE A 6 -1.42 3.39 -12.70
C PHE A 6 -1.12 2.13 -11.89
N GLY A 7 -0.08 2.14 -11.06
CA GLY A 7 0.25 1.01 -10.17
C GLY A 7 -0.87 0.68 -9.18
N LEU A 8 -1.48 1.72 -8.60
CA LEU A 8 -2.60 1.56 -7.67
C LEU A 8 -3.82 0.95 -8.38
N GLY A 9 -4.16 1.44 -9.57
CA GLY A 9 -5.27 0.90 -10.37
C GLY A 9 -5.10 -0.57 -10.72
N MET A 10 -3.87 -0.99 -11.04
CA MET A 10 -3.57 -2.39 -11.35
C MET A 10 -3.60 -3.32 -10.11
N THR A 11 -3.35 -2.79 -8.92
CA THR A 11 -3.19 -3.61 -7.70
C THR A 11 -4.46 -3.61 -6.84
N PHE A 12 -5.19 -2.51 -6.81
CA PHE A 12 -6.25 -2.28 -5.82
C PHE A 12 -7.42 -3.27 -5.94
N VAL A 13 -7.96 -3.45 -7.15
CA VAL A 13 -9.10 -4.36 -7.37
C VAL A 13 -8.71 -5.83 -7.18
N PRO A 14 -7.62 -6.34 -7.78
CA PRO A 14 -7.21 -7.73 -7.56
C PRO A 14 -6.89 -8.05 -6.11
N LEU A 15 -6.32 -7.10 -5.35
CA LEU A 15 -6.04 -7.27 -3.93
C LEU A 15 -7.34 -7.48 -3.13
N GLN A 16 -8.38 -6.68 -3.39
CA GLN A 16 -9.66 -6.85 -2.69
C GLN A 16 -10.32 -8.18 -3.02
N ILE A 17 -10.34 -8.59 -4.29
CA ILE A 17 -10.89 -9.88 -4.71
C ILE A 17 -10.11 -11.02 -4.04
N ALA A 18 -8.78 -11.01 -4.13
CA ALA A 18 -7.92 -12.03 -3.54
C ALA A 18 -8.11 -12.12 -2.02
N SER A 19 -8.38 -11.01 -1.34
CA SER A 19 -8.53 -10.98 0.11
C SER A 19 -9.76 -11.69 0.66
N VAL A 20 -10.80 -11.89 -0.17
CA VAL A 20 -12.05 -12.57 0.22
C VAL A 20 -12.26 -13.88 -0.54
N THR A 21 -11.38 -14.21 -1.48
CA THR A 21 -11.48 -15.46 -2.25
C THR A 21 -11.24 -16.66 -1.33
N GLY A 22 -12.15 -17.63 -1.32
CA GLY A 22 -12.06 -18.83 -0.48
C GLY A 22 -12.44 -18.63 0.99
N VAL A 23 -12.93 -17.44 1.38
CA VAL A 23 -13.47 -17.17 2.73
C VAL A 23 -14.95 -17.60 2.79
N PRO A 24 -15.39 -18.33 3.83
CA PRO A 24 -16.81 -18.67 4.02
C PRO A 24 -17.70 -17.42 4.04
N GLU A 25 -18.93 -17.50 3.51
CA GLU A 25 -19.84 -16.35 3.39
C GLU A 25 -20.06 -15.60 4.72
N GLU A 26 -20.13 -16.37 5.80
CA GLU A 26 -20.31 -15.88 7.18
C GLU A 26 -19.15 -15.01 7.67
N GLU A 27 -17.95 -15.17 7.09
CA GLU A 27 -16.71 -14.50 7.50
C GLU A 27 -16.25 -13.40 6.53
N ILE A 28 -16.92 -13.21 5.38
CA ILE A 28 -16.55 -12.20 4.38
C ILE A 28 -16.50 -10.79 4.97
N GLY A 29 -17.44 -10.46 5.87
CA GLY A 29 -17.47 -9.18 6.57
C GLY A 29 -16.25 -8.97 7.48
N LEU A 30 -15.78 -10.05 8.13
CA LEU A 30 -14.58 -10.02 8.96
C LEU A 30 -13.32 -9.89 8.11
N ALA A 31 -13.21 -10.64 7.02
CA ALA A 31 -12.08 -10.58 6.09
C ALA A 31 -11.93 -9.19 5.46
N SER A 32 -13.01 -8.64 4.91
CA SER A 32 -13.01 -7.29 4.33
C SER A 32 -12.70 -6.20 5.37
N GLY A 33 -13.27 -6.34 6.58
CA GLY A 33 -12.99 -5.43 7.70
C GLY A 33 -11.52 -5.44 8.10
N LEU A 34 -10.91 -6.64 8.18
CA LEU A 34 -9.49 -6.81 8.50
C LEU A 34 -8.58 -6.18 7.44
N VAL A 35 -8.89 -6.37 6.16
CA VAL A 35 -8.14 -5.78 5.04
C VAL A 35 -8.22 -4.26 5.09
N ASN A 36 -9.41 -3.70 5.28
CA ASN A 36 -9.57 -2.25 5.40
C ASN A 36 -8.83 -1.68 6.62
N ALA A 37 -8.85 -2.39 7.75
CA ALA A 37 -8.08 -2.01 8.93
C ALA A 37 -6.57 -2.03 8.64
N PHE A 38 -6.05 -3.07 7.99
CA PHE A 38 -4.64 -3.14 7.59
C PHE A 38 -4.26 -2.04 6.59
N LEU A 39 -5.12 -1.69 5.65
CA LEU A 39 -4.89 -0.58 4.72
C LEU A 39 -4.80 0.77 5.46
N GLN A 40 -5.72 1.03 6.41
CA GLN A 40 -5.71 2.27 7.20
C GLN A 40 -4.49 2.34 8.13
N VAL A 41 -4.20 1.26 8.86
CA VAL A 41 -3.05 1.16 9.76
C VAL A 41 -1.75 1.26 8.98
N GLY A 42 -1.62 0.55 7.86
CA GLY A 42 -0.46 0.62 6.98
C GLY A 42 -0.26 2.02 6.39
N GLY A 43 -1.33 2.67 5.95
CA GLY A 43 -1.30 4.06 5.47
C GLY A 43 -0.85 5.04 6.56
N ALA A 44 -1.36 4.89 7.78
CA ALA A 44 -0.97 5.72 8.91
C ALA A 44 0.51 5.53 9.28
N ILE A 45 0.99 4.29 9.34
CA ILE A 45 2.40 3.96 9.62
C ILE A 45 3.32 4.53 8.52
N GLY A 46 2.98 4.31 7.24
CA GLY A 46 3.74 4.84 6.11
C GLY A 46 3.82 6.37 6.16
N LEU A 47 2.70 7.05 6.40
CA LEU A 47 2.68 8.50 6.54
C LEU A 47 3.51 8.99 7.73
N ALA A 48 3.44 8.31 8.88
CA ALA A 48 4.22 8.66 10.06
C ALA A 48 5.74 8.58 9.80
N VAL A 49 6.20 7.52 9.13
CA VAL A 49 7.61 7.37 8.73
C VAL A 49 8.04 8.48 7.78
N LEU A 50 7.27 8.72 6.71
CA LEU A 50 7.60 9.75 5.71
C LEU A 50 7.59 11.16 6.30
N SER A 51 6.61 11.46 7.17
CA SER A 51 6.53 12.73 7.88
C SER A 51 7.75 12.93 8.78
N THR A 52 8.14 11.90 9.54
CA THR A 52 9.33 11.95 10.39
C THR A 52 10.60 12.23 9.58
N ILE A 53 10.79 11.56 8.44
CA ILE A 53 11.93 11.80 7.55
C ILE A 53 11.91 13.24 7.03
N SER A 54 10.76 13.72 6.55
CA SER A 54 10.59 15.08 6.03
C SER A 54 10.91 16.15 7.08
N THR A 55 10.38 15.99 8.30
CA THR A 55 10.54 16.97 9.39
C THR A 55 11.91 16.91 10.06
N SER A 56 12.61 15.77 10.03
CA SER A 56 13.95 15.65 10.62
C SER A 56 14.98 16.60 10.01
N GLU A 57 14.92 16.84 8.70
CA GLU A 57 15.77 17.81 7.99
C GLU A 57 15.31 19.25 8.20
N PHE A 58 14.00 19.47 8.27
CA PHE A 58 13.43 20.80 8.54
C PHE A 58 13.95 21.36 9.88
N ASN A 59 14.01 20.53 10.92
CA ASN A 59 14.49 20.95 12.23
C ASN A 59 16.00 21.23 12.27
N GLY A 60 16.81 20.56 11.46
CA GLY A 60 18.27 20.80 11.39
C GLY A 60 18.66 22.11 10.72
N VAL A 61 17.79 22.64 9.85
CA VAL A 61 18.09 23.77 8.95
C VAL A 61 17.37 25.08 9.35
N ILE A 62 16.21 24.99 10.03
CA ILE A 62 15.45 26.15 10.48
C ILE A 62 16.15 26.94 11.60
N HIS A 63 16.90 26.26 12.47
CA HIS A 63 17.62 26.94 13.54
C HIS A 63 18.72 27.91 13.05
N THR A 64 19.12 27.80 11.77
CA THR A 64 20.20 28.57 11.15
C THR A 64 19.71 29.58 10.11
N LEU A 65 18.44 29.57 9.72
CA LEU A 65 17.96 30.36 8.57
C LEU A 65 16.70 31.19 8.89
N HIS A 66 16.80 32.51 8.77
CA HIS A 66 15.73 33.48 9.09
C HIS A 66 15.04 34.09 7.86
N THR A 67 15.21 33.54 6.65
CA THR A 67 14.68 34.12 5.40
C THR A 67 13.71 33.20 4.68
N HIS A 68 12.64 33.75 4.07
CA HIS A 68 11.59 32.97 3.39
C HIS A 68 12.11 32.00 2.32
N LEU A 69 13.17 32.36 1.59
CA LEU A 69 13.81 31.50 0.58
C LEU A 69 14.47 30.25 1.17
N ALA A 70 14.93 30.32 2.41
CA ALA A 70 15.51 29.18 3.11
C ALA A 70 14.44 28.20 3.59
N TYR A 71 13.29 28.69 4.05
CA TYR A 71 12.15 27.85 4.44
C TYR A 71 11.64 27.00 3.26
N SER A 72 11.45 27.60 2.09
CA SER A 72 10.97 26.88 0.90
C SER A 72 11.98 25.82 0.43
N THR A 73 13.28 26.16 0.47
CA THR A 73 14.35 25.24 0.08
C THR A 73 14.43 24.04 1.04
N ALA A 74 14.36 24.28 2.36
CA ALA A 74 14.38 23.21 3.35
C ALA A 74 13.17 22.27 3.22
N LEU A 75 11.98 22.82 2.92
CA LEU A 75 10.78 22.01 2.72
C LEU A 75 10.89 21.09 1.50
N VAL A 76 11.43 21.59 0.38
CA VAL A 76 11.64 20.80 -0.84
C VAL A 76 12.68 19.70 -0.60
N ASP A 77 13.78 19.97 0.11
CA ASP A 77 14.79 18.95 0.41
C ASP A 77 14.26 17.87 1.36
N GLY A 78 13.46 18.26 2.37
CA GLY A 78 12.74 17.33 3.24
C GLY A 78 11.82 16.39 2.47
N PHE A 79 10.98 16.92 1.57
CA PHE A 79 10.12 16.10 0.71
C PHE A 79 10.91 15.19 -0.23
N ARG A 80 12.01 15.68 -0.83
CA ARG A 80 12.86 14.86 -1.71
C ARG A 80 13.39 13.63 -0.98
N ARG A 81 13.87 13.80 0.26
CA ARG A 81 14.36 12.69 1.09
C ARG A 81 13.24 11.77 1.56
N ALA A 82 12.09 12.33 1.92
CA ALA A 82 10.90 11.52 2.22
C ALA A 82 10.51 10.64 1.02
N PHE A 83 10.50 11.17 -0.21
CA PHE A 83 10.22 10.37 -1.40
C PHE A 83 11.27 9.27 -1.65
N LEU A 84 12.56 9.53 -1.40
CA LEU A 84 13.60 8.50 -1.46
C LEU A 84 13.39 7.41 -0.39
N GLY A 85 13.08 7.80 0.85
CA GLY A 85 12.73 6.87 1.92
C GLY A 85 11.49 6.02 1.57
N GLY A 86 10.47 6.65 0.98
CA GLY A 86 9.29 5.97 0.46
C GLY A 86 9.60 4.99 -0.67
N ALA A 87 10.49 5.35 -1.60
CA ALA A 87 10.94 4.45 -2.66
C ALA A 87 11.66 3.21 -2.09
N ILE A 88 12.52 3.39 -1.08
CA ILE A 88 13.19 2.28 -0.39
C ILE A 88 12.17 1.41 0.35
N LEU A 89 11.21 2.02 1.06
CA LEU A 89 10.16 1.30 1.79
C LEU A 89 9.31 0.44 0.84
N LEU A 90 8.87 1.02 -0.28
CA LEU A 90 8.10 0.30 -1.31
C LEU A 90 8.93 -0.79 -1.98
N ALA A 91 10.20 -0.56 -2.26
CA ALA A 91 11.10 -1.57 -2.82
C ALA A 91 11.30 -2.75 -1.84
N ALA A 92 11.50 -2.47 -0.55
CA ALA A 92 11.61 -3.50 0.48
C ALA A 92 10.30 -4.30 0.61
N GLY A 93 9.15 -3.63 0.64
CA GLY A 93 7.85 -4.30 0.63
C GLY A 93 7.63 -5.17 -0.61
N GLY A 94 8.01 -4.65 -1.79
CA GLY A 94 7.96 -5.40 -3.05
C GLY A 94 8.87 -6.63 -3.04
N LEU A 95 10.07 -6.55 -2.45
CA LEU A 95 10.94 -7.70 -2.26
C LEU A 95 10.33 -8.73 -1.31
N VAL A 96 9.74 -8.29 -0.19
CA VAL A 96 9.03 -9.19 0.73
C VAL A 96 7.92 -9.92 -0.02
N VAL A 97 7.08 -9.21 -0.78
CA VAL A 97 6.04 -9.85 -1.59
C VAL A 97 6.68 -10.82 -2.60
N LEU A 98 7.72 -10.41 -3.33
CA LEU A 98 8.35 -11.25 -4.36
C LEU A 98 8.93 -12.56 -3.78
N PHE A 99 9.50 -12.52 -2.58
CA PHE A 99 10.11 -13.69 -1.95
C PHE A 99 9.13 -14.56 -1.17
N PHE A 100 8.09 -13.97 -0.56
CA PHE A 100 7.17 -14.67 0.32
C PHE A 100 5.82 -15.00 -0.34
N MET A 101 5.52 -14.46 -1.52
CA MET A 101 4.29 -14.81 -2.25
C MET A 101 4.37 -16.26 -2.74
N PRO A 102 3.50 -17.16 -2.24
CA PRO A 102 3.44 -18.53 -2.73
C PRO A 102 3.07 -18.53 -4.21
N GLN A 103 3.94 -19.11 -5.04
CA GLN A 103 3.63 -19.33 -6.45
C GLN A 103 2.73 -20.55 -6.58
N GLY A 104 1.41 -20.32 -6.60
CA GLY A 104 0.42 -21.29 -7.08
C GLY A 104 -0.47 -21.90 -6.00
N GLY A 105 -1.78 -21.76 -6.24
CA GLY A 105 -2.86 -22.55 -5.65
C GLY A 105 -4.06 -22.49 -6.60
N ASP A 106 -4.16 -23.48 -7.49
CA ASP A 106 -5.24 -23.86 -8.41
C ASP A 106 -6.22 -22.79 -8.92
N ASN A 107 -5.94 -22.29 -10.14
CA ASN A 107 -6.96 -21.77 -11.05
C ASN A 107 -8.10 -22.79 -11.31
N ALA A 108 -7.87 -24.07 -11.00
CA ALA A 108 -8.86 -25.14 -11.05
C ALA A 108 -9.95 -24.95 -9.98
N SER A 109 -9.63 -24.47 -8.77
CA SER A 109 -10.61 -24.22 -7.71
C SER A 109 -11.57 -23.08 -8.07
N VAL A 110 -11.08 -22.03 -8.71
CA VAL A 110 -11.92 -20.91 -9.18
C VAL A 110 -12.83 -21.35 -10.33
N ALA A 111 -12.33 -22.19 -11.23
CA ALA A 111 -13.14 -22.76 -12.31
C ALA A 111 -14.24 -23.69 -11.77
N GLU A 112 -13.92 -24.53 -10.79
CA GLU A 112 -14.85 -25.47 -10.15
C GLU A 112 -15.93 -24.74 -9.33
N LEU A 113 -15.57 -23.67 -8.61
CA LEU A 113 -16.52 -22.82 -7.89
C LEU A 113 -17.48 -22.05 -8.81
N VAL A 114 -17.01 -21.64 -10.00
CA VAL A 114 -17.86 -21.01 -11.02
C VAL A 114 -18.79 -22.04 -11.67
N GLU A 115 -18.29 -23.24 -11.93
CA GLU A 115 -19.06 -24.34 -12.52
C GLU A 115 -20.18 -24.84 -11.58
N ASP A 116 -19.94 -24.89 -10.27
CA ASP A 116 -20.95 -25.25 -9.25
C ASP A 116 -22.00 -24.16 -9.00
N ALA A 117 -21.66 -22.88 -9.23
CA ALA A 117 -22.59 -21.76 -9.03
C ALA A 117 -23.60 -21.59 -10.19
N VAL A 118 -23.23 -22.01 -11.41
CA VAL A 118 -24.08 -21.90 -12.61
C VAL A 118 -25.40 -22.68 -12.54
N PRO A 119 -25.46 -23.95 -12.07
CA PRO A 119 -26.71 -24.70 -12.00
C PRO A 119 -27.70 -24.23 -10.92
N ALA A 120 -27.28 -23.42 -9.94
CA ALA A 120 -28.17 -22.88 -8.91
C ALA A 120 -29.04 -21.69 -9.38
N LEU A 121 -28.76 -21.16 -10.58
CA LEU A 121 -29.44 -20.01 -11.19
C LEU A 121 -30.38 -20.38 -12.36
N ALA A 122 -30.54 -21.67 -12.65
CA ALA A 122 -31.42 -22.23 -13.68
C ALA A 122 -32.67 -22.88 -13.07
#